data_AF-A0A2E9E2V5-F1
#
_entry.id   AF-A0A2E9E2V5-F1
#
_cell.length_a   1.000
_cell.length_b   1.000
_cell.length_c   1.000
_cell.angle_alpha   90.00
_cell.angle_beta   90.00
_cell.angle_gamma   90.00
#
_symmetry.space_group_name_H-M   'P 1'
#
loop_
_entity.id
_entity.type
_entity.pdbx_description
1 polymer ?
#
loop_
_entity_poly.entity_id
_entity_poly.type
_entity_poly.pdbx_seq_one_letter_code
_entity_poly.pdbx_strand_id
1 'polypeptide(L)'
;MRSSTNTNLAVEYKEKDKAKALGARWNPEERVWYVPAGLDLEPFAPWMPGDASTKTSGKPSNPSPLSPAGEATVPYAKRRGKLYDPADPEPFAVSRTKIDLFVDCPRCFYLDRRLGIQRPSGPPFLLNSAVDQLFKNEFDAYRSRKEPHPVMAGLGRNVLPLQHADLGEWQENFKGVRVHHERTNFVLFGAVDDIWEDQDTGQYLVVDYKSTSKKDEVTPDNVWPGYWRQIEFYQYLVRGLGHNVDPLGCIVSANGDKKRSSFDATLHFNVKLITRDCDDGWVDTAVTGAHAALQQERPPPQNASCDYCAYRSVSISE
;
A
#
# COMPACT_ATOMS: atom_id res chain seq x y z
N MET A 1 13.33 28.07 29.78
CA MET A 1 14.66 28.59 29.32
C MET A 1 14.78 28.33 27.82
N ARG A 2 15.13 29.33 26.99
CA ARG A 2 15.33 29.13 25.54
C ARG A 2 16.82 28.95 25.25
N SER A 3 17.18 27.86 24.57
CA SER A 3 18.57 27.61 24.13
C SER A 3 18.83 28.21 22.75
N SER A 4 20.04 28.74 22.54
CA SER A 4 20.51 29.24 21.25
C SER A 4 21.01 28.14 20.30
N THR A 5 21.08 26.90 20.77
CA THR A 5 21.48 25.70 20.01
C THR A 5 20.49 24.56 20.22
N ASN A 6 20.52 23.58 19.32
CA ASN A 6 19.71 22.37 19.47
C ASN A 6 20.08 21.63 20.78
N THR A 7 19.09 21.11 21.49
CA THR A 7 19.28 20.38 22.76
C THR A 7 18.78 18.95 22.63
N ASN A 8 19.66 17.97 22.82
CA ASN A 8 19.31 16.55 22.70
C ASN A 8 18.45 16.07 23.88
N LEU A 9 17.58 15.10 23.62
CA LEU A 9 16.62 14.53 24.56
C LEU A 9 16.75 13.00 24.62
N ALA A 10 16.58 12.45 25.82
CA ALA A 10 16.49 11.01 26.08
C ALA A 10 15.02 10.56 26.07
N VAL A 11 14.40 10.54 24.89
CA VAL A 11 12.97 10.17 24.75
C VAL A 11 12.83 8.67 24.52
N GLU A 12 12.16 7.97 25.43
CA GLU A 12 11.77 6.57 25.21
C GLU A 12 10.75 6.47 24.05
N TYR A 13 10.78 5.35 23.31
CA TYR A 13 9.91 5.16 22.15
C TYR A 13 8.40 5.34 22.47
N LYS A 14 7.96 4.99 23.69
CA LYS A 14 6.57 5.12 24.14
C LYS A 14 6.13 6.58 24.33
N GLU A 15 7.07 7.51 24.45
CA GLU A 15 6.83 8.93 24.75
C GLU A 15 7.11 9.85 23.56
N LYS A 16 7.54 9.28 22.42
CA LYS A 16 7.91 10.02 21.21
C LYS A 16 6.82 10.98 20.72
N ASP A 17 5.56 10.58 20.82
CA ASP A 17 4.44 11.40 20.34
C ASP A 17 4.19 12.60 21.25
N LYS A 18 4.47 12.47 22.55
CA LYS A 18 4.42 13.59 23.52
C LYS A 18 5.54 14.59 23.26
N ALA A 19 6.78 14.11 23.10
CA ALA A 19 7.92 14.98 22.80
C ALA A 19 7.75 15.69 21.44
N LYS A 20 7.24 14.99 20.42
CA LYS A 20 6.95 15.57 19.11
C LYS A 20 5.85 16.64 19.16
N ALA A 21 4.80 16.41 19.95
CA ALA A 21 3.70 17.38 20.11
C ALA A 21 4.17 18.70 20.75
N LEU A 22 5.19 18.64 21.60
CA LEU A 22 5.79 19.82 22.22
C LEU A 22 6.78 20.55 21.30
N GLY A 23 7.13 19.97 20.14
CA GLY A 23 7.99 20.60 19.12
C GLY A 23 9.36 19.96 18.93
N ALA A 24 9.66 18.84 19.61
CA ALA A 24 10.89 18.11 19.36
C ALA A 24 10.96 17.53 17.92
N ARG A 25 12.18 17.34 17.44
CA ARG A 25 12.51 16.78 16.13
C ARG A 25 13.41 15.57 16.30
N TRP A 26 13.36 14.66 15.33
CA TRP A 26 14.23 13.48 15.30
C TRP A 26 15.39 13.74 14.35
N ASN A 27 16.62 13.53 14.83
CA ASN A 27 17.80 13.49 13.97
C ASN A 27 18.03 12.01 13.55
N PRO A 28 17.82 11.65 12.27
CA PRO A 28 18.01 10.27 11.81
C PRO A 28 19.48 9.83 11.75
N GLU A 29 20.43 10.76 11.58
CA GLU A 29 21.87 10.46 11.51
C GLU A 29 22.41 10.11 12.90
N GLU A 30 22.06 10.91 13.91
CA GLU A 30 22.49 10.71 15.30
C GLU A 30 21.53 9.81 16.10
N ARG A 31 20.37 9.48 15.52
CA ARG A 31 19.30 8.68 16.14
C ARG A 31 18.90 9.21 17.51
N VAL A 32 18.74 10.54 17.62
CA VAL A 32 18.39 11.24 18.86
C VAL A 32 17.23 12.21 18.63
N TRP A 33 16.39 12.36 19.65
CA TRP A 33 15.39 13.44 19.67
C TRP A 33 16.07 14.73 20.13
N TYR A 34 15.70 15.87 19.55
CA TYR A 34 16.25 17.16 19.96
C TYR A 34 15.18 18.25 19.93
N VAL A 35 15.39 19.27 20.76
CA VAL A 35 14.63 20.52 20.76
C VAL A 35 15.35 21.52 19.85
N PRO A 36 14.69 22.06 18.80
CA PRO A 36 15.30 23.09 17.95
C PRO A 36 15.65 24.37 18.74
N ALA A 37 16.72 25.04 18.34
CA ALA A 37 17.12 26.33 18.91
C ALA A 37 15.95 27.34 18.92
N GLY A 38 15.81 28.08 20.02
CA GLY A 38 14.76 29.09 20.21
C GLY A 38 13.44 28.58 20.80
N LEU A 39 13.24 27.26 20.90
CA LEU A 39 12.08 26.68 21.58
C LEU A 39 12.30 26.66 23.11
N ASP A 40 11.21 26.76 23.88
CA ASP A 40 11.30 26.71 25.34
C ASP A 40 11.56 25.27 25.81
N LEU A 41 12.56 25.10 26.69
CA LEU A 41 13.02 23.80 27.17
C LEU A 41 12.22 23.27 28.37
N GLU A 42 11.44 24.11 29.07
CA GLU A 42 10.71 23.68 30.27
C GLU A 42 9.76 22.49 30.02
N PRO A 43 8.98 22.44 28.92
CA PRO A 43 8.10 21.30 28.64
C PRO A 43 8.85 19.98 28.41
N PHE A 44 10.16 20.05 28.15
CA PHE A 44 11.00 18.90 27.85
C PHE A 44 11.82 18.42 29.04
N ALA A 45 11.67 19.02 30.22
CA ALA A 45 12.36 18.61 31.46
C ALA A 45 12.33 17.09 31.73
N PRO A 46 11.24 16.34 31.46
CA PRO A 46 11.22 14.89 31.67
C PRO A 46 12.20 14.09 30.80
N TRP A 47 12.62 14.65 29.66
CA TRP A 47 13.53 14.00 28.70
C TRP A 47 14.89 14.69 28.60
N MET A 48 15.16 15.69 29.44
CA MET A 48 16.48 16.29 29.51
C MET A 48 17.47 15.22 29.98
N PRO A 49 18.63 15.06 29.33
CA PRO A 49 19.66 14.14 29.79
C PRO A 49 20.11 14.59 31.18
N GLY A 50 19.62 13.91 32.21
CA GLY A 50 20.14 14.05 33.57
C GLY A 50 21.56 13.47 33.61
N ASP A 51 22.46 14.13 34.31
CA ASP A 51 23.81 13.61 34.59
C ASP A 51 23.70 12.33 35.42
N ALA A 52 23.59 11.17 34.76
CA ALA A 52 23.91 9.86 35.31
C ALA A 52 24.05 8.79 34.21
N SER A 53 25.23 8.17 34.21
CA SER A 53 25.71 7.11 33.33
C SER A 53 24.92 5.80 33.36
N THR A 54 24.92 5.09 32.21
CA THR A 54 24.95 3.62 31.99
C THR A 54 24.02 2.69 32.81
N LYS A 55 23.19 1.88 32.11
CA LYS A 55 23.22 0.38 32.14
C LYS A 55 22.10 -0.30 31.34
N THR A 56 22.56 -1.16 30.42
CA THR A 56 22.19 -2.55 30.08
C THR A 56 20.82 -3.17 30.40
N SER A 57 20.24 -3.77 29.33
CA SER A 57 19.49 -5.04 29.22
C SER A 57 18.92 -5.76 30.46
N GLY A 58 17.62 -6.04 30.41
CA GLY A 58 16.97 -7.13 31.14
C GLY A 58 15.53 -7.36 30.66
N LYS A 59 15.22 -8.59 30.22
CA LYS A 59 13.87 -9.09 29.83
C LYS A 59 13.36 -10.02 30.96
N PRO A 60 12.10 -10.49 30.94
CA PRO A 60 10.91 -9.90 31.57
C PRO A 60 10.38 -10.73 32.77
N SER A 61 9.53 -10.15 33.61
CA SER A 61 8.70 -10.90 34.58
C SER A 61 7.22 -10.55 34.41
N ASN A 62 6.38 -11.59 34.45
CA ASN A 62 4.93 -11.60 34.19
C ASN A 62 4.11 -10.60 35.04
N PRO A 63 2.95 -10.12 34.54
CA PRO A 63 2.11 -9.16 35.24
C PRO A 63 1.14 -9.81 36.24
N SER A 64 0.96 -9.18 37.39
CA SER A 64 -0.19 -9.37 38.29
C SER A 64 -1.37 -8.47 37.86
N PRO A 65 -2.62 -8.82 38.23
CA PRO A 65 -3.81 -8.46 37.47
C PRO A 65 -4.25 -7.00 37.64
N LEU A 66 -4.58 -6.36 36.52
CA LEU A 66 -5.17 -5.02 36.46
C LEU A 66 -6.64 -5.06 36.92
N SER A 67 -6.99 -4.19 37.86
CA SER A 67 -8.36 -3.79 38.16
C SER A 67 -8.96 -2.97 36.99
N PRO A 68 -10.30 -2.96 36.83
CA PRO A 68 -10.92 -2.43 35.61
C PRO A 68 -10.88 -0.90 35.59
N ALA A 69 -10.15 -0.34 34.61
CA ALA A 69 -10.23 1.07 34.27
C ALA A 69 -11.42 1.28 33.32
N GLY A 70 -12.27 2.24 33.67
CA GLY A 70 -13.54 2.52 33.00
C GLY A 70 -13.42 2.92 31.53
N GLU A 71 -14.56 2.81 30.86
CA GLU A 71 -14.80 3.13 29.46
C GLU A 71 -14.30 4.53 29.08
N ALA A 72 -13.11 4.58 28.48
CA ALA A 72 -12.67 5.73 27.71
C ALA A 72 -12.74 5.35 26.22
N THR A 73 -13.80 5.78 25.55
CA THR A 73 -13.92 5.70 24.09
C THR A 73 -12.84 6.58 23.47
N VAL A 74 -11.84 5.94 22.83
CA VAL A 74 -10.79 6.67 22.09
C VAL A 74 -11.40 7.18 20.79
N PRO A 75 -11.51 8.50 20.55
CA PRO A 75 -12.09 9.00 19.31
C PRO A 75 -11.12 8.76 18.16
N TYR A 76 -11.54 7.97 17.17
CA TYR A 76 -10.85 7.83 15.90
C TYR A 76 -10.91 9.16 15.14
N ALA A 77 -9.80 9.89 15.09
CA ALA A 77 -9.70 11.16 14.36
C ALA A 77 -9.91 10.93 12.84
N LYS A 78 -11.08 11.32 12.33
CA LYS A 78 -11.41 11.29 10.89
C LYS A 78 -10.48 12.23 10.10
N ARG A 79 -9.62 11.68 9.25
CA ARG A 79 -8.90 12.47 8.23
C ARG A 79 -9.90 12.96 7.18
N ARG A 80 -10.29 14.24 7.23
CA ARG A 80 -11.34 14.84 6.37
C ARG A 80 -11.01 14.84 4.87
N GLY A 81 -9.74 14.97 4.47
CA GLY A 81 -9.34 15.06 3.04
C GLY A 81 -9.37 13.74 2.24
N LYS A 82 -10.20 12.76 2.62
CA LYS A 82 -10.32 11.45 1.94
C LYS A 82 -11.76 11.00 1.70
N LEU A 83 -12.73 11.86 2.04
CA LEU A 83 -14.15 11.55 1.93
C LEU A 83 -14.73 12.29 0.73
N TYR A 84 -15.60 11.59 0.01
CA TYR A 84 -16.31 12.13 -1.14
C TYR A 84 -17.51 12.96 -0.67
N ASP A 85 -17.65 14.16 -1.20
CA ASP A 85 -18.79 15.05 -1.02
C ASP A 85 -19.40 15.34 -2.41
N PRO A 86 -20.70 15.08 -2.68
CA PRO A 86 -21.29 15.34 -3.98
C PRO A 86 -21.41 16.82 -4.30
N ALA A 87 -21.38 17.67 -3.27
CA ALA A 87 -21.45 19.10 -3.44
C ALA A 87 -20.08 19.71 -3.75
N ASP A 88 -19.00 18.96 -3.55
CA ASP A 88 -17.64 19.39 -3.88
C ASP A 88 -17.41 19.21 -5.40
N PRO A 89 -17.16 20.30 -6.15
CA PRO A 89 -16.90 20.23 -7.57
C PRO A 89 -15.48 19.75 -7.89
N GLU A 90 -14.58 19.65 -6.91
CA GLU A 90 -13.19 19.27 -7.15
C GLU A 90 -13.06 17.78 -7.51
N PRO A 91 -12.07 17.41 -8.36
CA PRO A 91 -11.83 16.01 -8.70
C PRO A 91 -11.54 15.15 -7.47
N PHE A 92 -12.20 13.99 -7.39
CA PHE A 92 -12.02 13.09 -6.25
C PHE A 92 -11.06 11.93 -6.56
N ALA A 93 -9.98 11.83 -5.80
CA ALA A 93 -8.99 10.78 -5.99
C ALA A 93 -9.48 9.40 -5.50
N VAL A 94 -9.49 8.42 -6.39
CA VAL A 94 -9.90 7.04 -6.08
C VAL A 94 -8.81 6.06 -6.51
N SER A 95 -8.23 5.33 -5.56
CA SER A 95 -7.16 4.37 -5.88
C SER A 95 -7.69 3.07 -6.44
N ARG A 96 -6.83 2.31 -7.13
CA ARG A 96 -7.07 0.93 -7.59
C ARG A 96 -7.70 0.06 -6.50
N THR A 97 -7.13 0.06 -5.29
CA THR A 97 -7.65 -0.71 -4.14
C THR A 97 -9.06 -0.29 -3.70
N LYS A 98 -9.49 0.93 -3.98
CA LYS A 98 -10.86 1.39 -3.67
C LYS A 98 -11.85 1.01 -4.76
N ILE A 99 -11.42 0.96 -6.02
CA ILE A 99 -12.24 0.37 -7.09
C ILE A 99 -12.41 -1.13 -6.87
N ASP A 100 -11.35 -1.86 -6.50
CA ASP A 100 -11.45 -3.26 -6.08
C ASP A 100 -12.43 -3.44 -4.90
N LEU A 101 -12.39 -2.54 -3.91
CA LEU A 101 -13.32 -2.56 -2.78
C LEU A 101 -14.78 -2.36 -3.24
N PHE A 102 -15.01 -1.53 -4.25
CA PHE A 102 -16.35 -1.35 -4.83
C PHE A 102 -16.84 -2.62 -5.53
N VAL A 103 -15.99 -3.22 -6.38
CA VAL A 103 -16.29 -4.48 -7.07
C VAL A 103 -16.63 -5.59 -6.07
N ASP A 104 -15.88 -5.67 -4.97
CA ASP A 104 -16.13 -6.64 -3.91
C ASP A 104 -17.39 -6.32 -3.08
N CYS A 105 -17.60 -5.05 -2.71
CA CYS A 105 -18.79 -4.63 -1.97
C CYS A 105 -19.07 -3.12 -2.09
N PRO A 106 -20.10 -2.72 -2.85
CA PRO A 106 -20.52 -1.33 -3.00
C PRO A 106 -20.83 -0.64 -1.67
N ARG A 107 -21.44 -1.36 -0.71
CA ARG A 107 -21.71 -0.81 0.63
C ARG A 107 -20.43 -0.52 1.39
N CYS A 108 -19.46 -1.43 1.42
CA CYS A 108 -18.19 -1.19 2.11
C CYS A 108 -17.41 -0.04 1.48
N PHE A 109 -17.43 0.06 0.16
CA PHE A 109 -16.86 1.21 -0.56
C PHE A 109 -17.52 2.53 -0.15
N TYR A 110 -18.85 2.58 -0.15
CA TYR A 110 -19.60 3.76 0.31
C TYR A 110 -19.25 4.13 1.74
N LEU A 111 -19.28 3.16 2.66
CA LEU A 111 -18.94 3.41 4.07
C LEU A 111 -17.53 4.01 4.22
N ASP A 112 -16.56 3.50 3.47
CA ASP A 112 -15.17 3.94 3.53
C ASP A 112 -14.95 5.31 2.87
N ARG A 113 -15.49 5.54 1.66
CA ARG A 113 -15.29 6.78 0.89
C ARG A 113 -16.26 7.89 1.21
N ARG A 114 -17.49 7.61 1.67
CA ARG A 114 -18.47 8.65 2.02
C ARG A 114 -18.53 8.92 3.52
N LEU A 115 -18.48 7.88 4.35
CA LEU A 115 -18.68 8.02 5.80
C LEU A 115 -17.40 7.92 6.63
N GLY A 116 -16.29 7.50 6.01
CA GLY A 116 -14.99 7.30 6.68
C GLY A 116 -14.94 6.06 7.57
N ILE A 117 -15.80 5.08 7.31
CA ILE A 117 -15.90 3.84 8.07
C ILE A 117 -15.26 2.73 7.25
N GLN A 118 -13.99 2.44 7.56
CA GLN A 118 -13.20 1.45 6.82
C GLN A 118 -13.47 0.03 7.32
N ARG A 119 -13.17 -0.97 6.48
CA ARG A 119 -13.03 -2.36 6.96
C ARG A 119 -11.86 -2.42 7.96
N PRO A 120 -11.95 -3.23 9.03
CA PRO A 120 -10.80 -3.54 9.86
C PRO A 120 -9.63 -4.05 8.99
N SER A 121 -8.43 -3.57 9.27
CA SER A 121 -7.21 -4.00 8.56
C SER A 121 -6.48 -5.09 9.33
N GLY A 122 -5.96 -6.09 8.63
CA GLY A 122 -5.02 -7.07 9.18
C GLY A 122 -3.59 -6.53 9.32
N PRO A 123 -2.68 -7.32 9.90
CA PRO A 123 -1.25 -6.98 9.95
C PRO A 123 -0.66 -6.87 8.52
N PRO A 124 0.39 -6.06 8.32
CA PRO A 124 1.02 -5.88 7.02
C PRO A 124 1.81 -7.13 6.58
N PHE A 125 1.90 -7.36 5.27
CA PHE A 125 2.67 -8.45 4.65
C PHE A 125 4.13 -8.04 4.39
N LEU A 126 4.89 -7.74 5.44
CA LEU A 126 6.24 -7.15 5.31
C LEU A 126 7.25 -8.02 4.56
N LEU A 127 7.17 -9.35 4.66
CA LEU A 127 8.03 -10.25 3.88
C LEU A 127 7.73 -10.16 2.39
N ASN A 128 6.45 -10.11 2.02
CA ASN A 128 6.05 -9.98 0.64
C ASN A 128 6.48 -8.63 0.05
N SER A 129 6.34 -7.55 0.83
CA SER A 129 6.85 -6.22 0.45
C SER A 129 8.37 -6.19 0.30
N ALA A 130 9.12 -6.95 1.11
CA ALA A 130 10.57 -7.05 0.96
C ALA A 130 10.95 -7.76 -0.35
N VAL A 131 10.26 -8.85 -0.71
CA VAL A 131 10.48 -9.56 -1.98
C VAL A 131 10.16 -8.63 -3.17
N ASP A 132 9.05 -7.89 -3.09
CA ASP A 132 8.67 -6.90 -4.11
C ASP A 132 9.75 -5.83 -4.31
N GLN A 133 10.29 -5.25 -3.22
CA GLN A 133 11.37 -4.28 -3.31
C GLN A 133 12.66 -4.88 -3.90
N LEU A 134 12.98 -6.13 -3.57
CA LEU A 134 14.14 -6.81 -4.14
C LEU A 134 13.98 -7.05 -5.65
N PHE A 135 12.78 -7.40 -6.12
CA PHE A 135 12.52 -7.46 -7.55
C PHE A 135 12.68 -6.10 -8.20
N LYS A 136 12.13 -5.03 -7.63
CA LYS A 136 12.32 -3.67 -8.18
C LYS A 136 13.82 -3.34 -8.35
N ASN A 137 14.62 -3.57 -7.32
CA ASN A 137 16.08 -3.37 -7.40
C ASN A 137 16.75 -4.23 -8.47
N GLU A 138 16.34 -5.49 -8.62
CA GLU A 138 16.87 -6.41 -9.61
C GLU A 138 16.53 -5.94 -11.03
N PHE A 139 15.26 -5.65 -11.31
CA PHE A 139 14.82 -5.15 -12.61
C PHE A 139 15.41 -3.77 -12.94
N ASP A 140 15.64 -2.89 -11.95
CA ASP A 140 16.36 -1.62 -12.13
C ASP A 140 17.78 -1.83 -12.65
N ALA A 141 18.48 -2.85 -12.15
CA ALA A 141 19.81 -3.20 -12.64
C ALA A 141 19.77 -3.64 -14.11
N TYR A 142 18.82 -4.50 -14.50
CA TYR A 142 18.64 -4.92 -15.89
C TYR A 142 18.23 -3.75 -16.80
N ARG A 143 17.34 -2.87 -16.33
CA ARG A 143 16.93 -1.65 -17.04
C ARG A 143 18.12 -0.75 -17.35
N SER A 144 18.99 -0.53 -16.36
CA SER A 144 20.19 0.33 -16.53
C SER A 144 21.18 -0.24 -17.55
N ARG A 145 21.29 -1.57 -17.63
CA ARG A 145 22.14 -2.27 -18.61
C ARG A 145 21.50 -2.44 -19.97
N LYS A 146 20.19 -2.15 -20.10
CA LYS A 146 19.37 -2.42 -21.30
C LYS A 146 19.41 -3.90 -21.69
N GLU A 147 19.32 -4.76 -20.69
CA GLU A 147 19.35 -6.22 -20.85
C GLU A 147 18.01 -6.82 -20.43
N PRO A 148 17.56 -7.91 -21.09
CA PRO A 148 16.36 -8.62 -20.66
C PRO A 148 16.65 -9.37 -19.36
N HIS A 149 15.69 -9.36 -18.43
CA HIS A 149 15.76 -10.23 -17.26
C HIS A 149 15.53 -11.69 -17.71
N PRO A 150 16.24 -12.70 -17.16
CA PRO A 150 16.08 -14.11 -17.57
C PRO A 150 14.64 -14.63 -17.55
N VAL A 151 13.82 -14.16 -16.60
CA VAL A 151 12.39 -14.52 -16.52
C VAL A 151 11.57 -14.10 -17.75
N MET A 152 12.00 -13.06 -18.49
CA MET A 152 11.33 -12.58 -19.70
C MET A 152 11.50 -13.53 -20.88
N ALA A 153 12.53 -14.40 -20.85
CA ALA A 153 12.78 -15.35 -21.93
C ALA A 153 11.58 -16.28 -22.19
N GLY A 154 10.74 -16.52 -21.18
CA GLY A 154 9.51 -17.31 -21.32
C GLY A 154 8.45 -16.70 -22.25
N LEU A 155 8.55 -15.41 -22.59
CA LEU A 155 7.63 -14.75 -23.52
C LEU A 155 7.93 -15.08 -24.99
N GLY A 156 9.17 -15.46 -25.32
CA GLY A 156 9.61 -15.59 -26.71
C GLY A 156 9.55 -14.26 -27.49
N ARG A 157 9.60 -13.12 -26.79
CA ARG A 157 9.52 -11.76 -27.35
C ARG A 157 10.77 -10.96 -26.99
N ASN A 158 11.11 -9.96 -27.82
CA ASN A 158 12.22 -9.03 -27.56
C ASN A 158 11.76 -7.96 -26.56
N VAL A 159 11.82 -8.26 -25.27
CA VAL A 159 11.26 -7.41 -24.21
C VAL A 159 12.35 -6.93 -23.27
N LEU A 160 12.30 -5.64 -22.92
CA LEU A 160 13.18 -5.01 -21.94
C LEU A 160 12.36 -4.32 -20.84
N PRO A 161 12.89 -4.17 -19.60
CA PRO A 161 12.29 -3.26 -18.64
C PRO A 161 12.20 -1.85 -19.21
N LEU A 162 11.03 -1.21 -19.12
CA LEU A 162 10.76 0.08 -19.77
C LEU A 162 11.70 1.16 -19.24
N GLN A 163 12.34 1.92 -20.14
CA GLN A 163 13.08 3.14 -19.79
C GLN A 163 12.19 4.37 -20.02
N HIS A 164 11.61 4.92 -18.95
CA HIS A 164 10.74 6.10 -19.04
C HIS A 164 11.04 7.11 -17.93
N ALA A 165 10.94 8.40 -18.23
CA ALA A 165 11.23 9.48 -17.27
C ALA A 165 10.27 9.46 -16.07
N ASP A 166 9.01 9.13 -16.31
CA ASP A 166 7.96 9.13 -15.28
C ASP A 166 7.82 7.79 -14.55
N LEU A 167 8.59 6.74 -14.91
CA LEU A 167 8.42 5.41 -14.32
C LEU A 167 8.60 5.42 -12.80
N GLY A 168 9.55 6.20 -12.28
CA GLY A 168 9.75 6.36 -10.84
C GLY A 168 8.52 6.96 -10.13
N GLU A 169 7.81 7.89 -10.78
CA GLU A 169 6.55 8.41 -10.26
C GLU A 169 5.43 7.37 -10.33
N TRP A 170 5.35 6.62 -11.43
CA TRP A 170 4.35 5.58 -11.64
C TRP A 170 4.48 4.42 -10.64
N GLN A 171 5.67 4.19 -10.09
CA GLN A 171 5.92 3.17 -9.06
C GLN A 171 5.68 3.68 -7.62
N GLU A 172 5.49 4.99 -7.40
CA GLU A 172 5.28 5.55 -6.06
C GLU A 172 3.82 5.45 -5.60
N ASN A 173 3.56 4.77 -4.48
CA ASN A 173 2.21 4.51 -3.94
C ASN A 173 1.27 5.72 -3.78
N PHE A 174 1.79 6.93 -3.58
CA PHE A 174 0.98 8.14 -3.38
C PHE A 174 0.88 9.02 -4.63
N LYS A 175 1.75 8.82 -5.62
CA LYS A 175 1.68 9.50 -6.91
C LYS A 175 1.05 8.54 -7.91
N GLY A 176 1.80 7.54 -8.34
CA GLY A 176 1.36 6.47 -9.22
C GLY A 176 0.96 6.99 -10.59
N VAL A 177 0.50 6.08 -11.44
CA VAL A 177 -0.18 6.45 -12.69
C VAL A 177 -1.49 7.13 -12.32
N ARG A 178 -1.83 8.26 -12.95
CA ARG A 178 -3.05 9.03 -12.69
C ARG A 178 -3.80 9.32 -13.98
N VAL A 179 -5.10 9.04 -13.98
CA VAL A 179 -5.99 9.38 -15.10
C VAL A 179 -7.25 10.05 -14.55
N HIS A 180 -7.64 11.17 -15.15
CA HIS A 180 -8.91 11.82 -14.85
C HIS A 180 -10.02 11.16 -15.66
N HIS A 181 -11.00 10.61 -14.96
CA HIS A 181 -12.20 10.05 -15.55
C HIS A 181 -13.29 11.13 -15.59
N GLU A 182 -13.32 11.85 -16.70
CA GLU A 182 -14.15 13.04 -16.95
C GLU A 182 -15.62 12.86 -16.53
N ARG A 183 -16.23 11.73 -16.89
CA ARG A 183 -17.66 11.48 -16.66
C ARG A 183 -18.06 11.45 -15.18
N THR A 184 -17.15 11.09 -14.28
CA THR A 184 -17.43 11.03 -12.83
C THR A 184 -16.62 12.02 -12.01
N ASN A 185 -15.78 12.82 -12.67
CA ASN A 185 -14.79 13.68 -12.05
C ASN A 185 -13.89 12.96 -11.04
N PHE A 186 -13.56 11.69 -11.30
CA PHE A 186 -12.63 10.93 -10.45
C PHE A 186 -11.21 11.04 -11.00
N VAL A 187 -10.23 11.19 -10.12
CA VAL A 187 -8.82 10.96 -10.46
C VAL A 187 -8.48 9.53 -10.04
N LEU A 188 -8.49 8.63 -11.00
CA LEU A 188 -8.13 7.23 -10.80
C LEU A 188 -6.62 7.12 -10.69
N PHE A 189 -6.13 6.35 -9.71
CA PHE A 189 -4.69 6.19 -9.55
C PHE A 189 -4.23 4.88 -8.93
N GLY A 190 -2.98 4.55 -9.18
CA GLY A 190 -2.28 3.50 -8.45
C GLY A 190 -0.84 3.33 -8.91
N ALA A 191 -0.04 2.68 -8.07
CA ALA A 191 1.35 2.41 -8.37
C ALA A 191 1.49 1.06 -9.06
N VAL A 192 2.15 1.05 -10.21
CA VAL A 192 2.57 -0.18 -10.91
C VAL A 192 3.83 -0.74 -10.24
N ASP A 193 4.03 -2.05 -10.30
CA ASP A 193 5.32 -2.61 -9.86
C ASP A 193 6.39 -2.41 -10.93
N ASP A 194 6.06 -2.70 -12.19
CA ASP A 194 6.94 -2.49 -13.33
C ASP A 194 6.15 -2.41 -14.65
N ILE A 195 6.80 -1.91 -15.69
CA ILE A 195 6.33 -1.94 -17.06
C ILE A 195 7.49 -2.41 -17.93
N TRP A 196 7.22 -3.32 -18.84
CA TRP A 196 8.19 -3.74 -19.86
C TRP A 196 7.77 -3.21 -21.23
N GLU A 197 8.71 -3.12 -22.14
CA GLU A 197 8.47 -2.67 -23.52
C GLU A 197 8.93 -3.75 -24.49
N ASP A 198 8.02 -4.18 -25.35
CA ASP A 198 8.35 -4.95 -26.54
C ASP A 198 9.11 -4.05 -27.52
N GLN A 199 10.37 -4.38 -27.77
CA GLN A 199 11.27 -3.57 -28.58
C GLN A 199 10.96 -3.68 -30.08
N ASP A 200 10.18 -4.68 -30.50
CA ASP A 200 9.79 -4.86 -31.90
C ASP A 200 8.49 -4.11 -32.21
N THR A 201 7.54 -4.05 -31.27
CA THR A 201 6.23 -3.41 -31.46
C THR A 201 6.07 -2.04 -30.78
N GLY A 202 6.94 -1.72 -29.81
CA GLY A 202 6.82 -0.56 -28.94
C GLY A 202 5.65 -0.65 -27.94
N GLN A 203 5.05 -1.83 -27.77
CA GLN A 203 3.94 -2.03 -26.84
C GLN A 203 4.43 -2.19 -25.41
N TYR A 204 3.67 -1.62 -24.47
CA TYR A 204 3.94 -1.72 -23.05
C TYR A 204 3.22 -2.93 -22.46
N LEU A 205 3.94 -3.73 -21.68
CA LEU A 205 3.43 -4.85 -20.91
C LEU A 205 3.42 -4.45 -19.44
N VAL A 206 2.23 -4.44 -18.84
CA VAL A 206 2.08 -4.13 -17.41
C VAL A 206 2.43 -5.36 -16.59
N VAL A 207 3.28 -5.16 -15.58
CA VAL A 207 3.86 -6.23 -14.77
C VAL A 207 3.55 -5.99 -13.30
N ASP A 208 3.24 -7.08 -12.62
CA ASP A 208 2.91 -7.09 -11.20
C ASP A 208 3.71 -8.19 -10.48
N TYR A 209 4.32 -7.83 -9.36
CA TYR A 209 5.18 -8.74 -8.60
C TYR A 209 4.38 -9.39 -7.49
N LYS A 210 4.45 -10.72 -7.41
CA LYS A 210 3.71 -11.47 -6.40
C LYS A 210 4.60 -12.50 -5.74
N SER A 211 4.49 -12.56 -4.41
CA SER A 211 5.16 -13.57 -3.61
C SER A 211 4.14 -14.38 -2.81
N THR A 212 4.35 -15.68 -2.74
CA THR A 212 3.49 -16.61 -2.00
C THR A 212 4.32 -17.81 -1.54
N SER A 213 3.68 -18.79 -0.91
CA SER A 213 4.33 -20.05 -0.58
C SER A 213 3.28 -21.17 -0.58
N LYS A 214 2.77 -21.46 -1.78
CA LYS A 214 1.79 -22.51 -2.05
C LYS A 214 2.49 -23.85 -2.26
N LYS A 215 1.81 -24.94 -1.91
CA LYS A 215 2.31 -26.31 -2.10
C LYS A 215 2.42 -26.66 -3.59
N ASP A 216 1.42 -26.23 -4.34
CA ASP A 216 1.29 -26.44 -5.78
C ASP A 216 2.05 -25.36 -6.56
N GLU A 217 2.36 -25.67 -7.81
CA GLU A 217 2.92 -24.70 -8.74
C GLU A 217 1.92 -23.56 -8.97
N VAL A 218 2.42 -22.33 -9.10
CA VAL A 218 1.57 -21.17 -9.37
C VAL A 218 1.30 -21.09 -10.87
N THR A 219 0.02 -21.03 -11.25
CA THR A 219 -0.46 -21.02 -12.64
C THR A 219 -1.43 -19.85 -12.84
N PRO A 220 -1.75 -19.47 -14.10
CA PRO A 220 -2.69 -18.37 -14.35
C PRO A 220 -4.08 -18.57 -13.73
N ASP A 221 -4.51 -19.83 -13.58
CA ASP A 221 -5.83 -20.19 -13.07
C ASP A 221 -5.89 -20.28 -11.53
N ASN A 222 -4.73 -20.44 -10.88
CA ASN A 222 -4.69 -20.62 -9.42
C ASN A 222 -4.13 -19.42 -8.66
N VAL A 223 -3.65 -18.38 -9.34
CA VAL A 223 -3.37 -17.09 -8.70
C VAL A 223 -4.67 -16.47 -8.20
N TRP A 224 -4.56 -15.59 -7.20
CA TRP A 224 -5.74 -14.88 -6.69
C TRP A 224 -6.34 -14.03 -7.83
N PRO A 225 -7.64 -14.17 -8.17
CA PRO A 225 -8.23 -13.47 -9.31
C PRO A 225 -8.10 -11.94 -9.25
N GLY A 226 -7.98 -11.37 -8.04
CA GLY A 226 -7.76 -9.93 -7.86
C GLY A 226 -6.41 -9.42 -8.38
N TYR A 227 -5.42 -10.29 -8.60
CA TYR A 227 -4.14 -9.87 -9.19
C TYR A 227 -4.31 -9.50 -10.66
N TRP A 228 -5.15 -10.23 -11.39
CA TRP A 228 -5.44 -9.89 -12.76
C TRP A 228 -6.25 -8.59 -12.89
N ARG A 229 -7.27 -8.40 -12.04
CA ARG A 229 -7.98 -7.11 -11.96
C ARG A 229 -7.04 -5.94 -11.65
N GLN A 230 -6.03 -6.18 -10.82
CA GLN A 230 -5.02 -5.17 -10.55
C GLN A 230 -4.24 -4.80 -11.82
N ILE A 231 -3.77 -5.78 -12.59
CA ILE A 231 -3.09 -5.55 -13.88
C ILE A 231 -4.02 -4.86 -14.88
N GLU A 232 -5.24 -5.35 -15.06
CA GLU A 232 -6.26 -4.76 -15.96
C GLU A 232 -6.51 -3.29 -15.63
N PHE A 233 -6.65 -2.95 -14.33
CA PHE A 233 -6.80 -1.57 -13.91
C PHE A 233 -5.59 -0.70 -14.26
N TYR A 234 -4.38 -1.23 -14.14
CA TYR A 234 -3.17 -0.50 -14.52
C TYR A 234 -3.02 -0.39 -16.04
N GLN A 235 -3.39 -1.41 -16.82
CA GLN A 235 -3.47 -1.31 -18.27
C GLN A 235 -4.41 -0.18 -18.69
N TYR A 236 -5.58 -0.07 -18.05
CA TYR A 236 -6.52 1.03 -18.26
C TYR A 236 -5.88 2.39 -17.99
N LEU A 237 -5.18 2.55 -16.86
CA LEU A 237 -4.52 3.81 -16.53
C LEU A 237 -3.40 4.18 -17.53
N VAL A 238 -2.55 3.22 -17.88
CA VAL A 238 -1.42 3.47 -18.80
C VAL A 238 -1.93 3.75 -20.22
N ARG A 239 -3.00 3.09 -20.67
CA ARG A 239 -3.72 3.45 -21.91
C ARG A 239 -4.32 4.84 -21.84
N GLY A 240 -4.87 5.23 -20.69
CA GLY A 240 -5.41 6.57 -20.45
C GLY A 240 -4.37 7.69 -20.52
N LEU A 241 -3.08 7.37 -20.33
CA LEU A 241 -1.96 8.29 -20.60
C LEU A 241 -1.56 8.38 -22.08
N GLY A 242 -2.20 7.59 -22.96
CA GLY A 242 -1.93 7.57 -24.40
C GLY A 242 -0.87 6.57 -24.85
N HIS A 243 -0.41 5.68 -23.98
CA HIS A 243 0.55 4.64 -24.35
C HIS A 243 -0.15 3.43 -25.01
N ASN A 244 0.57 2.77 -25.93
CA ASN A 244 0.11 1.54 -26.57
C ASN A 244 0.39 0.34 -25.64
N VAL A 245 -0.66 -0.22 -25.03
CA VAL A 245 -0.52 -1.27 -24.01
C VAL A 245 -1.02 -2.61 -24.54
N ASP A 246 -0.16 -3.62 -24.47
CA ASP A 246 -0.46 -5.00 -24.80
C ASP A 246 -1.51 -5.59 -23.83
N PRO A 247 -2.52 -6.34 -24.32
CA PRO A 247 -3.48 -7.01 -23.44
C PRO A 247 -2.83 -8.10 -22.56
N LEU A 248 -1.64 -8.60 -22.90
CA LEU A 248 -0.94 -9.61 -22.11
C LEU A 248 -0.52 -9.07 -20.73
N GLY A 249 -1.18 -9.54 -19.69
CA GLY A 249 -0.80 -9.28 -18.30
C GLY A 249 0.32 -10.20 -17.84
N CYS A 250 1.29 -9.64 -17.11
CA CYS A 250 2.47 -10.36 -16.63
C CYS A 250 2.54 -10.36 -15.10
N ILE A 251 2.63 -11.54 -14.49
CA ILE A 251 2.92 -11.71 -13.06
C ILE A 251 4.29 -12.37 -12.91
N VAL A 252 5.23 -11.68 -12.25
CA VAL A 252 6.47 -12.32 -11.76
C VAL A 252 6.17 -12.92 -10.40
N SER A 253 6.03 -14.24 -10.36
CA SER A 253 5.62 -14.98 -9.17
C SER A 253 6.80 -15.65 -8.46
N ALA A 254 7.13 -15.17 -7.26
CA ALA A 254 8.04 -15.83 -6.33
C ALA A 254 7.27 -16.79 -5.40
N ASN A 255 7.42 -18.10 -5.61
CA ASN A 255 6.83 -19.11 -4.73
C ASN A 255 7.87 -19.67 -3.76
N GLY A 256 7.71 -19.38 -2.47
CA GLY A 256 8.61 -19.81 -1.40
C GLY A 256 8.57 -21.32 -1.17
N ASP A 257 9.73 -21.96 -1.16
CA ASP A 257 9.91 -23.39 -1.01
C ASP A 257 9.87 -23.82 0.46
N LYS A 258 8.73 -24.39 0.87
CA LYS A 258 8.50 -24.97 2.21
C LYS A 258 8.90 -26.44 2.32
N LYS A 259 9.44 -27.06 1.26
CA LYS A 259 9.75 -28.51 1.21
C LYS A 259 11.19 -28.82 1.63
N ARG A 260 12.01 -27.78 1.83
CA ARG A 260 13.40 -27.89 2.30
C ARG A 260 13.45 -28.49 3.71
N SER A 261 14.54 -29.22 4.02
CA SER A 261 14.77 -29.89 5.31
C SER A 261 15.08 -28.94 6.46
N SER A 262 15.52 -27.71 6.16
CA SER A 262 15.99 -26.71 7.13
C SER A 262 15.68 -25.30 6.63
N PHE A 263 15.63 -24.34 7.56
CA PHE A 263 15.40 -22.93 7.24
C PHE A 263 16.71 -22.18 6.93
N ASP A 264 17.81 -22.48 7.62
CA ASP A 264 19.16 -21.92 7.35
C ASP A 264 19.18 -20.38 7.15
N ALA A 265 18.35 -19.67 7.92
CA ALA A 265 18.15 -18.22 7.83
C ALA A 265 17.83 -17.70 6.41
N THR A 266 17.30 -18.56 5.53
CA THR A 266 17.10 -18.29 4.11
C THR A 266 15.73 -18.81 3.67
N LEU A 267 14.97 -17.98 2.96
CA LEU A 267 13.77 -18.43 2.27
C LEU A 267 14.08 -18.57 0.79
N HIS A 268 14.05 -19.81 0.29
CA HIS A 268 14.27 -20.08 -1.13
C HIS A 268 12.99 -19.84 -1.93
N PHE A 269 13.11 -19.22 -3.09
CA PHE A 269 11.98 -18.96 -3.99
C PHE A 269 12.20 -19.65 -5.33
N ASN A 270 11.12 -20.21 -5.88
CA ASN A 270 11.01 -20.53 -7.30
C ASN A 270 10.31 -19.36 -8.00
N VAL A 271 11.00 -18.68 -8.90
CA VAL A 271 10.48 -17.52 -9.64
C VAL A 271 10.03 -17.97 -11.03
N LYS A 272 8.78 -17.67 -11.38
CA LYS A 272 8.21 -17.94 -12.70
C LYS A 272 7.46 -16.72 -13.23
N LEU A 273 7.49 -16.56 -14.54
CA LEU A 273 6.59 -15.65 -15.24
C LEU A 273 5.27 -16.36 -15.52
N ILE A 274 4.17 -15.73 -15.14
CA ILE A 274 2.81 -16.19 -15.37
C ILE A 274 2.12 -15.14 -16.21
N THR A 275 1.53 -15.54 -17.32
CA THR A 275 0.89 -14.61 -18.25
C THR A 275 -0.57 -14.97 -18.49
N ARG A 276 -1.37 -13.96 -18.81
CA ARG A 276 -2.77 -14.12 -19.21
C ARG A 276 -3.22 -12.94 -20.06
N ASP A 277 -4.01 -13.19 -21.08
CA ASP A 277 -4.73 -12.12 -21.78
C ASP A 277 -5.71 -11.45 -20.80
N CYS A 278 -5.59 -10.13 -20.70
CA CYS A 278 -6.36 -9.32 -19.78
C CYS A 278 -7.35 -8.43 -20.55
N ASP A 279 -8.48 -8.15 -19.90
CA ASP A 279 -9.52 -7.26 -20.41
C ASP A 279 -9.88 -6.25 -19.33
N ASP A 280 -9.61 -4.97 -19.60
CA ASP A 280 -9.88 -3.85 -18.71
C ASP A 280 -11.23 -3.18 -18.97
N GLY A 281 -12.07 -3.74 -19.85
CA GLY A 281 -13.40 -3.23 -20.17
C GLY A 281 -14.36 -3.12 -18.97
N TRP A 282 -14.07 -3.84 -17.87
CA TRP A 282 -14.85 -3.74 -16.63
C TRP A 282 -14.60 -2.45 -15.84
N VAL A 283 -13.44 -1.79 -16.04
CA VAL A 283 -12.99 -0.67 -15.20
C VAL A 283 -13.95 0.51 -15.29
N ASP A 284 -14.34 0.89 -16.50
CA ASP A 284 -15.25 2.02 -16.76
C ASP A 284 -16.63 1.83 -16.09
N THR A 285 -17.15 0.60 -16.17
CA THR A 285 -18.41 0.20 -15.53
C THR A 285 -18.30 0.26 -14.01
N ALA A 286 -17.20 -0.25 -13.45
CA ALA A 286 -16.96 -0.22 -12.01
C ALA A 286 -16.80 1.22 -11.48
N VAL A 287 -16.10 2.09 -12.21
CA VAL A 287 -15.90 3.50 -11.84
C VAL A 287 -17.22 4.27 -11.85
N THR A 288 -18.04 4.09 -12.89
CA THR A 288 -19.36 4.72 -12.97
C THR A 288 -20.31 4.21 -11.90
N GLY A 289 -20.30 2.90 -11.63
CA GLY A 289 -21.05 2.31 -10.52
C GLY A 289 -20.62 2.83 -9.15
N ALA A 290 -19.30 2.98 -8.95
CA ALA A 290 -18.74 3.53 -7.71
C ALA A 290 -19.20 4.99 -7.50
N HIS A 291 -19.15 5.81 -8.55
CA HIS A 291 -19.67 7.17 -8.50
C HIS A 291 -21.17 7.18 -8.17
N ALA A 292 -21.99 6.41 -8.90
CA ALA A 292 -23.42 6.32 -8.65
C ALA A 292 -23.75 5.89 -7.22
N ALA A 293 -22.98 4.97 -6.63
CA ALA A 293 -23.14 4.58 -5.23
C ALA A 293 -22.87 5.76 -4.29
N LEU A 294 -21.81 6.53 -4.52
CA LEU A 294 -21.47 7.69 -3.68
C LEU A 294 -22.45 8.87 -3.83
N GLN A 295 -23.20 8.93 -4.93
CA GLN A 295 -24.26 9.92 -5.10
C GLN A 295 -25.50 9.64 -4.24
N GLN A 296 -25.66 8.43 -3.70
CA GLN A 296 -26.81 8.07 -2.89
C GLN A 296 -26.77 8.72 -1.50
N GLU A 297 -27.95 9.13 -1.00
CA GLU A 297 -28.10 9.68 0.35
C GLU A 297 -27.82 8.66 1.46
N ARG A 298 -28.02 7.37 1.16
CA ARG A 298 -27.82 6.26 2.10
C ARG A 298 -26.88 5.21 1.50
N PRO A 299 -26.15 4.44 2.34
CA PRO A 299 -25.30 3.38 1.84
C PRO A 299 -26.11 2.32 1.07
N PRO A 300 -25.55 1.75 -0.02
CA PRO A 300 -26.14 0.61 -0.71
C PRO A 300 -26.53 -0.55 0.23
N PRO A 301 -27.46 -1.44 -0.17
CA PRO A 301 -27.85 -2.59 0.65
C PRO A 301 -26.67 -3.48 1.00
N GLN A 302 -26.83 -4.28 2.05
CA GLN A 302 -25.79 -5.22 2.47
C GLN A 302 -25.51 -6.23 1.35
N ASN A 303 -24.23 -6.56 1.16
CA ASN A 303 -23.84 -7.65 0.28
C ASN A 303 -23.83 -8.95 1.12
N ALA A 304 -24.69 -9.91 0.76
CA ALA A 304 -24.85 -11.17 1.48
C ALA A 304 -23.57 -12.03 1.50
N SER A 305 -22.70 -11.91 0.50
CA SER A 305 -21.42 -12.64 0.44
C SER A 305 -20.26 -11.89 1.10
N CYS A 306 -20.50 -10.72 1.68
CA CYS A 306 -19.46 -9.91 2.29
C CYS A 306 -19.41 -10.14 3.80
N ASP A 307 -18.35 -10.81 4.27
CA ASP A 307 -18.10 -11.07 5.70
C ASP A 307 -18.13 -9.79 6.55
N TYR A 308 -17.69 -8.66 6.00
CA TYR A 308 -17.72 -7.38 6.70
C TYR A 308 -19.12 -6.76 6.80
N CYS A 309 -20.01 -7.06 5.85
CA CYS A 309 -21.42 -6.69 5.98
C CYS A 309 -22.08 -7.56 7.06
N ALA A 310 -21.83 -8.88 7.04
CA ALA A 310 -22.32 -9.80 8.05
C ALA A 310 -21.82 -9.45 9.46
N TYR A 311 -20.52 -9.15 9.61
CA TYR A 311 -19.95 -8.72 10.88
C TYR A 311 -20.62 -7.45 11.44
N ARG A 312 -20.98 -6.49 10.57
CA ARG A 312 -21.63 -5.24 10.97
C ARG A 312 -23.13 -5.37 11.20
N SER A 313 -23.77 -6.41 10.69
CA SER A 313 -25.22 -6.61 10.84
C SER A 313 -25.57 -7.24 12.18
N VAL A 314 -24.62 -7.90 12.84
CA VAL A 314 -24.73 -8.34 14.23
C VAL A 314 -24.52 -7.12 15.14
N SER A 315 -25.56 -6.31 15.27
CA SER A 315 -25.69 -5.42 16.43
C SER A 315 -25.83 -6.32 17.65
N ILE A 316 -24.90 -6.25 18.60
CA ILE A 316 -25.11 -6.83 19.92
C ILE A 316 -26.29 -6.06 20.50
N SER A 317 -27.48 -6.67 20.49
CA SER A 317 -28.60 -6.21 21.27
C SER A 317 -28.27 -6.48 22.74
N GLU A 318 -27.68 -5.49 23.39
CA GLU A 318 -27.68 -5.35 24.85
C GLU A 318 -28.96 -4.61 25.28
#